data_AF-A0A7X2MHQ4-F1
#
_entry.id   AF-A0A7X2MHQ4-F1
#
_cell.length_a   1.000
_cell.length_b   1.000
_cell.length_c   1.000
_cell.angle_alpha   90.00
_cell.angle_beta   90.00
_cell.angle_gamma   90.00
#
_symmetry.space_group_name_H-M   'P 1'
#
loop_
_entity.id
_entity.type
_entity.pdbx_description
1 polymer ?
#
loop_
_entity_poly.entity_id
_entity_poly.type
_entity_poly.pdbx_seq_one_letter_code
_entity_poly.pdbx_strand_id
1 'polypeptide(L)' 'MKIKKVYQKRFTTVDNTVLNDTNLSWKAKGLFVYLWSQADEWDFYET' A
#
# COMPACT_ATOMS: atom_id res chain seq x y z
N MET A 1 -12.09 -6.22 -7.72
CA MET A 1 -10.76 -6.32 -8.37
C MET A 1 -9.77 -6.72 -7.28
N LYS A 2 -9.08 -7.88 -7.40
CA LYS A 2 -8.08 -8.31 -6.41
C LYS A 2 -6.72 -7.75 -6.84
N ILE A 3 -6.10 -6.92 -6.01
CA ILE A 3 -4.76 -6.36 -6.27
C ILE A 3 -3.74 -7.45 -5.90
N LYS A 4 -2.85 -7.81 -6.83
CA LYS A 4 -1.77 -8.79 -6.62
C LYS A 4 -0.45 -8.04 -6.45
N LYS A 5 0.28 -8.35 -5.38
CA LYS A 5 1.59 -7.76 -5.08
C LYS A 5 2.69 -8.48 -5.87
N VAL A 6 3.57 -7.72 -6.51
CA VAL A 6 4.72 -8.25 -7.27
C VAL A 6 6.01 -7.78 -6.59
N TYR A 7 6.83 -8.73 -6.13
CA TYR A 7 8.10 -8.45 -5.46
C TYR A 7 9.23 -8.30 -6.50
N GLN A 8 9.45 -7.09 -7.02
CA GLN A 8 10.66 -6.78 -7.79
C GLN A 8 11.33 -5.50 -7.26
N LYS A 9 12.59 -5.64 -6.80
CA LYS A 9 13.59 -4.58 -6.56
C LYS A 9 13.14 -3.30 -5.81
N ARG A 10 13.18 -3.26 -4.47
CA ARG A 10 13.17 -2.01 -3.65
C ARG A 10 12.08 -0.94 -3.96
N PHE A 11 11.11 -1.22 -4.82
CA PHE A 11 9.98 -0.36 -5.15
C PHE A 11 8.68 -1.12 -4.96
N THR A 12 7.61 -0.38 -4.70
CA THR A 12 6.28 -0.93 -4.48
C THR A 12 5.39 -0.49 -5.62
N THR A 13 4.90 -1.45 -6.42
CA THR A 13 3.89 -1.18 -7.45
C THR A 13 2.51 -1.17 -6.81
N VAL A 14 1.80 -0.07 -6.97
CA VAL A 14 0.41 0.12 -6.53
C VAL A 14 -0.47 0.50 -7.71
N ASP A 15 -1.75 0.18 -7.64
CA ASP A 15 -2.72 0.57 -8.65
C ASP A 15 -2.97 2.09 -8.59
N ASN A 16 -2.99 2.75 -9.75
CA ASN A 16 -3.20 4.20 -9.85
C ASN A 16 -4.57 4.66 -9.34
N THR A 17 -5.56 3.76 -9.26
CA THR A 17 -6.88 4.06 -8.68
C THR A 17 -6.77 4.61 -7.26
N VAL A 18 -5.87 4.06 -6.43
CA VAL A 18 -5.65 4.52 -5.05
C VAL A 18 -5.02 5.92 -5.03
N LEU A 19 -4.09 6.19 -5.94
CA LEU A 19 -3.41 7.48 -6.03
C LEU A 19 -4.29 8.58 -6.63
N ASN A 20 -5.24 8.20 -7.49
CA ASN A 20 -6.15 9.13 -8.16
C ASN A 20 -7.45 9.38 -7.40
N ASP A 21 -7.75 8.64 -6.33
CA ASP A 21 -8.95 8.86 -5.52
C ASP A 21 -8.90 10.24 -4.84
N THR A 22 -9.86 11.10 -5.17
CA THR A 22 -9.98 12.45 -4.61
C THR A 22 -10.57 12.46 -3.20
N ASN A 23 -11.19 11.37 -2.77
CA ASN A 23 -11.71 11.22 -1.40
C ASN A 23 -10.60 10.88 -0.40
N LEU A 24 -9.44 10.44 -0.88
CA LEU A 24 -8.28 10.15 -0.04
C LEU A 24 -7.38 11.37 0.11
N SER A 25 -7.11 11.75 1.36
CA SER A 25 -6.08 12.74 1.66
C SER A 25 -4.69 12.21 1.26
N TRP A 26 -3.76 13.12 0.98
CA TRP A 26 -2.36 12.76 0.73
C TRP A 26 -1.72 11.96 1.87
N LYS A 27 -2.11 12.24 3.11
CA LYS A 27 -1.66 11.49 4.28
C LYS A 27 -2.16 10.04 4.26
N ALA A 28 -3.43 9.83 3.90
CA ALA A 28 -4.00 8.49 3.78
C ALA A 28 -3.33 7.68 2.65
N LYS A 29 -3.08 8.32 1.49
CA LYS A 29 -2.36 7.71 0.37
C LYS A 29 -0.95 7.29 0.77
N GLY A 30 -0.21 8.16 1.44
CA GLY A 30 1.14 7.87 1.94
C GLY A 30 1.17 6.72 2.95
N LEU A 31 0.24 6.73 3.90
CA LEU A 31 0.12 5.65 4.89
C LEU A 31 -0.19 4.32 4.22
N PHE A 32 -1.13 4.29 3.27
CA PHE A 32 -1.44 3.08 2.50
C PHE A 32 -0.21 2.53 1.78
N VAL A 33 0.53 3.35 1.03
CA VAL A 33 1.72 2.90 0.28
C VAL A 33 2.81 2.38 1.22
N TYR A 34 3.01 3.03 2.37
CA TYR A 34 3.97 2.58 3.37
C TYR A 34 3.62 1.19 3.91
N LEU A 35 2.36 0.98 4.30
CA LEU A 35 1.86 -0.32 4.77
C LEU A 35 1.95 -1.38 3.67
N TRP A 36 1.55 -1.01 2.45
CA TRP A 36 1.58 -1.90 1.28
C TRP A 36 3.00 -2.32 0.90
N SER A 37 4.00 -1.49 1.20
CA SER A 37 5.42 -1.78 0.98
C SER A 37 6.03 -2.76 1.99
N GLN A 38 5.40 -2.98 3.15
CA GLN A 38 5.89 -3.93 4.15
C GLN A 38 5.77 -5.38 3.69
N ALA A 39 6.47 -6.32 4.31
CA ALA A 39 6.36 -7.75 3.99
C ALA A 39 4.93 -8.27 4.25
N ASP A 40 4.48 -9.30 3.51
CA ASP A 40 3.14 -9.88 3.71
C ASP A 40 3.02 -10.63 5.06
N GLU A 41 4.15 -10.93 5.70
CA GLU A 41 4.26 -11.58 7.02
C GLU A 41 4.28 -10.59 8.18
N TRP A 42 3.73 -9.38 8.01
CA TRP A 42 3.73 -8.39 9.08
C TRP A 42 2.63 -8.69 10.10
N ASP A 43 3.03 -9.29 11.23
CA ASP A 43 2.15 -9.50 12.38
C ASP A 43 1.85 -8.16 13.06
N PHE A 44 0.58 -7.74 12.99
CA PHE A 44 0.07 -6.60 13.76
C PHE A 44 -0.15 -7.05 15.21
N TYR A 45 0.68 -6.57 16.12
CA TYR A 45 0.52 -6.79 17.56
C TYR A 45 -0.25 -5.61 18.17
N GLU A 46 -1.50 -5.83 18.56
CA GLU A 46 -2.28 -4.91 19.39
C GLU A 46 -2.12 -5.33 20.87
N THR A 47 -1.97 -4.36 21.78
CA THR A 47 -1.87 -4.61 23.23
C THR A 47 -3.23 -4.40 23.89
#